data_AF-F0J247-F1
#
_entry.id   AF-F0J247-F1
#
_cell.length_a   1.000
_cell.length_b   1.000
_cell.length_c   1.000
_cell.angle_alpha   90.00
_cell.angle_beta   90.00
_cell.angle_gamma   90.00
#
_symmetry.space_group_name_H-M   'P 1'
#
loop_
_entity.id
_entity.type
_entity.pdbx_description
1 polymer ?
#
loop_
_entity_poly.entity_id
_entity_poly.type
_entity_poly.pdbx_seq_one_letter_code
_entity_poly.pdbx_strand_id
1 'polypeptide(L)'
;MRNFSELSDREILALAIGAEEEDGRIYADIAESLRTDYPASAKVFSEMAAEESEHRRSLIDLYQQKFGDHIPLIRRQDVRGFLARKPVWQLPTPSINDVRKLAESMEAETQNFYRLAASRTSDTATRKLLGDLAEAEADHERLADRLARENLTEEVRSAEDDTARRNFVLRYVQPGLAGLMDGSVSTLAPVFAAAFASGSPWQAFIVGIAASLGAGISMGFAEALSDDGSLTGRGSPLMRGAITGAMTTLGGLGHTLPFLIPNFWTAMVLAFAVVVVELAAISWIRTKYMDTPPLQAALQVALGGAIVFAVGVAIGSS
;
A
#
# COMPACT_ATOMS: atom_id res chain seq x y z
N MET A 1 29.97 9.23 -5.37
CA MET A 1 29.93 7.76 -5.28
C MET A 1 31.24 7.18 -5.80
N ARG A 2 31.96 6.40 -4.98
CA ARG A 2 33.18 5.66 -5.37
C ARG A 2 32.83 4.28 -5.92
N ASN A 3 33.72 3.67 -6.69
CA ASN A 3 33.54 2.28 -7.10
C ASN A 3 33.92 1.34 -5.96
N PHE A 4 33.21 0.22 -5.80
CA PHE A 4 33.53 -0.79 -4.77
C PHE A 4 34.97 -1.29 -4.86
N SER A 5 35.50 -1.43 -6.08
CA SER A 5 36.87 -1.88 -6.34
C SER A 5 37.97 -0.93 -5.84
N GLU A 6 37.62 0.30 -5.47
CA GLU A 6 38.56 1.31 -4.99
C GLU A 6 38.62 1.35 -3.45
N LEU A 7 37.84 0.52 -2.76
CA LEU A 7 37.80 0.48 -1.30
C LEU A 7 38.94 -0.38 -0.76
N SER A 8 39.61 0.11 0.26
CA SER A 8 40.57 -0.66 1.07
C SER A 8 39.86 -1.61 2.03
N ASP A 9 40.56 -2.61 2.56
CA ASP A 9 40.01 -3.55 3.55
C ASP A 9 39.40 -2.85 4.78
N ARG A 10 40.01 -1.73 5.21
CA ARG A 10 39.48 -0.87 6.29
C ARG A 10 38.12 -0.27 5.91
N GLU A 11 38.01 0.24 4.69
CA GLU A 11 36.79 0.87 4.18
C GLU A 11 35.69 -0.17 3.91
N ILE A 12 36.05 -1.38 3.46
CA ILE A 12 35.13 -2.51 3.26
C ILE A 12 34.50 -2.92 4.60
N LEU A 13 35.30 -3.11 5.65
CA LEU A 13 34.77 -3.45 6.98
C LEU A 13 33.93 -2.31 7.57
N ALA A 14 34.35 -1.05 7.41
CA ALA A 14 33.56 0.08 7.88
C ALA A 14 32.20 0.17 7.18
N LEU A 15 32.17 -0.08 5.86
CA LEU A 15 30.94 -0.17 5.09
C LEU A 15 30.06 -1.34 5.55
N ALA A 16 30.65 -2.51 5.81
CA ALA A 16 29.92 -3.67 6.34
C ALA A 16 29.26 -3.36 7.68
N ILE A 17 29.98 -2.74 8.61
CA ILE A 17 29.42 -2.32 9.92
C ILE A 17 28.23 -1.36 9.71
N GLY A 18 28.39 -0.35 8.85
CA GLY A 18 27.32 0.60 8.56
C GLY A 18 26.10 -0.05 7.87
N ALA A 19 26.34 -1.08 7.05
CA ALA A 19 25.31 -1.87 6.38
C ALA A 19 24.47 -2.66 7.40
N GLU A 20 25.10 -3.39 8.31
CA GLU A 20 24.43 -4.13 9.39
C GLU A 20 23.64 -3.22 10.33
N GLU A 21 24.21 -2.05 10.67
CA GLU A 21 23.51 -1.05 11.48
C GLU A 21 22.27 -0.49 10.79
N GLU A 22 22.31 -0.34 9.48
CA GLU A 22 21.18 0.12 8.68
C GLU A 22 20.09 -0.96 8.59
N ASP A 23 20.48 -2.21 8.31
CA ASP A 23 19.54 -3.35 8.21
C ASP A 23 18.85 -3.65 9.54
N GLY A 24 19.60 -3.71 10.63
CA GLY A 24 19.02 -3.90 11.97
C GLY A 24 18.02 -2.80 12.36
N ARG A 25 18.26 -1.55 11.95
CA ARG A 25 17.28 -0.45 12.16
C ARG A 25 16.05 -0.60 11.27
N ILE A 26 16.22 -1.00 10.01
CA ILE A 26 15.12 -1.26 9.10
C ILE A 26 14.21 -2.37 9.68
N TYR A 27 14.79 -3.46 10.16
CA TYR A 27 14.04 -4.53 10.81
C TYR A 27 13.33 -4.09 12.09
N ALA A 28 13.99 -3.28 12.92
CA ALA A 28 13.36 -2.71 14.12
C ALA A 28 12.18 -1.78 13.79
N ASP A 29 12.32 -0.92 12.78
CA ASP A 29 11.26 -0.01 12.32
C ASP A 29 10.07 -0.80 11.75
N ILE A 30 10.34 -1.87 11.00
CA ILE A 30 9.32 -2.80 10.52
C ILE A 30 8.59 -3.44 11.70
N ALA A 31 9.33 -4.00 12.66
CA ALA A 31 8.75 -4.64 13.83
C ALA A 31 7.87 -3.67 14.65
N GLU A 32 8.32 -2.42 14.82
CA GLU A 32 7.53 -1.37 15.45
C GLU A 32 6.21 -1.12 14.71
N SER A 33 6.28 -0.98 13.37
CA SER A 33 5.10 -0.69 12.55
C SER A 33 4.05 -1.80 12.59
N LEU A 34 4.48 -3.05 12.79
CA LEU A 34 3.61 -4.22 12.82
C LEU A 34 3.09 -4.53 14.23
N ARG A 35 3.69 -3.98 15.29
CA ARG A 35 3.47 -4.45 16.67
C ARG A 35 2.02 -4.43 17.15
N THR A 36 1.25 -3.46 16.70
CA THR A 36 -0.16 -3.30 17.11
C THR A 36 -1.09 -4.26 16.35
N ASP A 37 -0.94 -4.33 15.03
CA ASP A 37 -1.87 -5.07 14.15
C ASP A 37 -1.43 -6.53 13.92
N TYR A 38 -0.12 -6.83 14.00
CA TYR A 38 0.51 -8.11 13.67
C TYR A 38 1.67 -8.44 14.63
N PRO A 39 1.39 -8.68 15.92
CA PRO A 39 2.41 -8.83 16.95
C PRO A 39 3.33 -10.03 16.76
N ALA A 40 2.86 -11.12 16.16
CA ALA A 40 3.69 -12.29 15.93
C ALA A 40 4.61 -12.08 14.72
N SER A 41 4.11 -11.46 13.66
CA SER A 41 4.95 -11.02 12.53
C SER A 41 6.00 -9.99 13.00
N ALA A 42 5.63 -9.06 13.87
CA ALA A 42 6.57 -8.10 14.48
C ALA A 42 7.69 -8.79 15.27
N LYS A 43 7.38 -9.90 15.95
CA LYS A 43 8.36 -10.67 16.71
C LYS A 43 9.42 -11.30 15.79
N VAL A 44 9.01 -11.86 14.65
CA VAL A 44 9.95 -12.39 13.63
C VAL A 44 10.97 -11.33 13.22
N PHE A 45 10.51 -10.12 12.87
CA PHE A 45 11.43 -9.04 12.49
C PHE A 45 12.26 -8.49 13.65
N SER A 46 11.75 -8.55 14.88
CA SER A 46 12.55 -8.19 16.07
C SER A 46 13.71 -9.18 16.30
N GLU A 47 13.47 -10.46 16.02
CA GLU A 47 14.49 -11.52 16.12
C GLU A 47 15.50 -11.43 14.96
N MET A 48 15.06 -11.10 13.74
CA MET A 48 15.98 -10.77 12.63
C MET A 48 16.89 -9.57 12.98
N ALA A 49 16.33 -8.49 13.54
CA ALA A 49 17.14 -7.34 13.99
C ALA A 49 18.18 -7.70 15.07
N ALA A 50 17.90 -8.72 15.88
CA ALA A 50 18.84 -9.23 16.87
C ALA A 50 19.99 -10.02 16.21
N GLU A 51 19.72 -10.78 15.14
CA GLU A 51 20.75 -11.47 14.36
C GLU A 51 21.73 -10.47 13.72
N GLU A 52 21.23 -9.42 13.05
CA GLU A 52 22.08 -8.36 12.47
C GLU A 52 22.92 -7.63 13.52
N SER A 53 22.41 -7.55 14.75
CA SER A 53 23.17 -6.97 15.85
C SER A 53 24.40 -7.80 16.23
N GLU A 54 24.34 -9.13 16.11
CA GLU A 54 25.48 -10.04 16.33
C GLU A 54 26.46 -10.02 15.16
N HIS A 55 25.98 -9.91 13.92
CA HIS A 55 26.81 -9.67 12.73
C HIS A 55 27.63 -8.38 12.86
N ARG A 56 26.94 -7.28 13.16
CA ARG A 56 27.57 -5.99 13.45
C ARG A 56 28.63 -6.09 14.53
N ARG A 57 28.32 -6.76 15.64
CA ARG A 57 29.25 -6.92 16.77
C ARG A 57 30.52 -7.64 16.32
N SER A 58 30.37 -8.74 15.59
CA SER A 58 31.50 -9.51 15.07
C SER A 58 32.39 -8.69 14.12
N LEU A 59 31.78 -7.85 13.27
CA LEU A 59 32.49 -6.93 12.39
C LEU A 59 33.24 -5.83 13.17
N ILE A 60 32.60 -5.23 14.18
CA ILE A 60 33.23 -4.22 15.05
C ILE A 60 34.42 -4.82 15.79
N ASP A 61 34.27 -6.01 16.38
CA ASP A 61 35.33 -6.69 17.10
C ASP A 61 36.54 -6.95 16.18
N LEU A 62 36.30 -7.43 14.95
CA LEU A 62 37.37 -7.62 13.98
C LEU A 62 38.01 -6.29 13.52
N TYR A 63 37.18 -5.27 13.30
CA TYR A 63 37.67 -3.94 12.90
C TYR A 63 38.58 -3.36 13.98
N GLN A 64 38.16 -3.41 15.24
CA GLN A 64 38.92 -2.88 16.37
C GLN A 64 40.27 -3.57 16.52
N GLN A 65 40.30 -4.91 16.39
CA GLN A 65 41.54 -5.69 16.43
C GLN A 65 42.55 -5.29 15.33
N LYS A 66 42.07 -4.85 14.17
CA LYS A 66 42.92 -4.59 12.99
C LYS A 66 43.27 -3.13 12.76
N PHE A 67 42.32 -2.24 13.00
CA PHE A 67 42.38 -0.83 12.58
C PHE A 67 42.19 0.15 13.75
N GLY A 68 41.97 -0.36 14.96
CA GLY A 68 41.74 0.45 16.17
C GLY A 68 40.33 1.00 16.26
N ASP A 69 40.14 2.00 17.12
CA ASP A 69 38.79 2.40 17.56
C ASP A 69 38.04 3.29 16.54
N HIS A 70 38.75 3.92 15.60
CA HIS A 70 38.12 4.87 14.68
C HIS A 70 37.60 4.20 13.40
N ILE A 71 36.30 3.95 13.38
CA ILE A 71 35.54 3.48 12.20
C ILE A 71 35.16 4.71 11.34
N PRO A 72 35.65 4.82 10.08
CA PRO A 72 35.24 5.90 9.20
C PRO A 72 33.78 5.72 8.77
N LEU A 73 33.05 6.83 8.65
CA LEU A 73 31.67 6.80 8.16
C LEU A 73 31.66 6.60 6.65
N ILE A 74 31.22 5.42 6.21
CA ILE A 74 31.00 5.09 4.79
C ILE A 74 29.64 4.43 4.71
N ARG A 75 28.76 4.95 3.84
CA ARG A 75 27.40 4.42 3.69
C ARG A 75 27.26 3.71 2.34
N ARG A 76 26.26 2.83 2.24
CA ARG A 76 25.89 2.15 0.99
C ARG A 76 25.68 3.13 -0.17
N GLN A 77 25.02 4.26 0.10
CA GLN A 77 24.79 5.35 -0.85
C GLN A 77 26.06 6.05 -1.35
N ASP A 78 27.20 5.91 -0.67
CA ASP A 78 28.47 6.51 -1.08
C ASP A 78 29.22 5.61 -2.08
N VAL A 79 28.75 4.38 -2.28
CA VAL A 79 29.41 3.33 -3.08
C VAL A 79 28.47 2.89 -4.22
N ARG A 80 29.00 2.80 -5.43
CA ARG A 80 28.21 2.31 -6.57
C ARG A 80 27.92 0.81 -6.44
N GLY A 81 26.68 0.42 -6.74
CA GLY A 81 26.26 -0.99 -6.82
C GLY A 81 25.16 -1.38 -5.83
N PHE A 82 24.94 -0.59 -4.78
CA PHE A 82 23.83 -0.79 -3.86
C PHE A 82 22.51 -0.27 -4.44
N LEU A 83 21.41 -0.96 -4.15
CA LEU A 83 20.06 -0.52 -4.51
C LEU A 83 19.66 0.70 -3.66
N ALA A 84 19.16 1.73 -4.33
CA ALA A 84 18.56 2.87 -3.64
C ALA A 84 17.17 2.47 -3.13
N ARG A 85 17.06 2.19 -1.82
CA ARG A 85 15.78 1.87 -1.17
C ARG A 85 15.12 3.13 -0.62
N LYS A 86 13.79 3.20 -0.69
CA LYS A 86 13.04 4.17 0.11
C LYS A 86 13.04 3.67 1.56
N PRO A 87 13.32 4.55 2.54
CA PRO A 87 13.31 4.12 3.93
C PRO A 87 11.89 3.74 4.37
N VAL A 88 11.78 2.83 5.33
CA VAL A 88 10.51 2.20 5.76
C VAL A 88 9.44 3.24 6.13
N TRP A 89 9.83 4.33 6.80
CA TRP A 89 8.91 5.41 7.19
C TRP A 89 8.31 6.19 6.00
N GLN A 90 8.88 6.08 4.79
CA GLN A 90 8.31 6.65 3.57
C GLN A 90 7.41 5.67 2.82
N LEU A 91 7.40 4.39 3.21
CA LEU A 91 6.52 3.41 2.60
C LEU A 91 5.11 3.62 3.18
N PRO A 92 4.07 3.72 2.33
CA PRO A 92 2.70 3.66 2.83
C PRO A 92 2.52 2.34 3.58
N THR A 93 1.83 2.36 4.74
CA THR A 93 1.65 1.22 5.67
C THR A 93 1.79 -0.14 4.96
N PRO A 94 2.99 -0.73 4.96
CA PRO A 94 3.31 -1.80 4.03
C PRO A 94 2.54 -3.05 4.45
N SER A 95 2.04 -3.80 3.48
CA SER A 95 1.45 -5.11 3.80
C SER A 95 2.55 -6.05 4.30
N ILE A 96 2.19 -7.07 5.07
CA ILE A 96 3.16 -8.09 5.52
C ILE A 96 3.95 -8.67 4.33
N ASN A 97 3.30 -8.84 3.17
CA ASN A 97 3.95 -9.33 1.97
C ASN A 97 4.96 -8.33 1.37
N ASP A 98 4.69 -7.03 1.45
CA ASP A 98 5.63 -6.01 0.99
C ASP A 98 6.86 -5.97 1.88
N VAL A 99 6.65 -6.10 3.20
CA VAL A 99 7.74 -6.17 4.18
C VAL A 99 8.60 -7.42 3.97
N ARG A 100 8.00 -8.58 3.74
CA ARG A 100 8.75 -9.82 3.44
C ARG A 100 9.60 -9.69 2.18
N LYS A 101 9.03 -9.15 1.09
CA LYS A 101 9.79 -8.89 -0.13
C LYS A 101 10.91 -7.88 0.06
N LEU A 102 10.69 -6.88 0.91
CA LEU A 102 11.72 -5.91 1.25
C LEU A 102 12.88 -6.60 1.97
N ALA A 103 12.58 -7.43 2.99
CA ALA A 103 13.57 -8.24 3.69
C ALA A 103 14.36 -9.14 2.71
N GLU A 104 13.68 -9.98 1.92
CA GLU A 104 14.31 -10.84 0.90
C GLU A 104 15.26 -10.07 -0.04
N SER A 105 14.87 -8.85 -0.43
CA SER A 105 15.70 -8.00 -1.30
C SER A 105 16.91 -7.38 -0.58
N MET A 106 16.84 -7.17 0.73
CA MET A 106 17.94 -6.68 1.55
C MET A 106 18.94 -7.82 1.75
N GLU A 107 18.47 -8.98 2.19
CA GLU A 107 19.26 -10.19 2.40
C GLU A 107 20.06 -10.58 1.14
N ALA A 108 19.39 -10.60 -0.02
CA ALA A 108 20.06 -10.93 -1.28
C ALA A 108 21.13 -9.91 -1.67
N GLU A 109 20.94 -8.62 -1.36
CA GLU A 109 21.96 -7.61 -1.60
C GLU A 109 23.14 -7.75 -0.64
N THR A 110 22.87 -7.93 0.66
CA THR A 110 23.88 -8.07 1.72
C THR A 110 24.73 -9.32 1.48
N GLN A 111 24.12 -10.46 1.14
CA GLN A 111 24.83 -11.66 0.71
C GLN A 111 25.79 -11.40 -0.46
N ASN A 112 25.31 -10.73 -1.51
CA ASN A 112 26.13 -10.43 -2.69
C ASN A 112 27.27 -9.47 -2.36
N PHE A 113 27.01 -8.47 -1.51
CA PHE A 113 28.02 -7.58 -0.98
C PHE A 113 29.11 -8.36 -0.23
N TYR A 114 28.75 -9.26 0.69
CA TYR A 114 29.72 -10.04 1.44
C TYR A 114 30.54 -11.00 0.58
N ARG A 115 29.92 -11.68 -0.38
CA ARG A 115 30.66 -12.52 -1.36
C ARG A 115 31.68 -11.70 -2.14
N LEU A 116 31.27 -10.53 -2.62
CA LEU A 116 32.15 -9.64 -3.37
C LEU A 116 33.28 -9.10 -2.47
N ALA A 117 32.96 -8.67 -1.25
CA ALA A 117 33.92 -8.18 -0.27
C ALA A 117 34.96 -9.25 0.08
N ALA A 118 34.53 -10.47 0.41
CA ALA A 118 35.42 -11.60 0.68
C ALA A 118 36.35 -11.91 -0.50
N SER A 119 35.86 -11.82 -1.74
CA SER A 119 36.68 -12.03 -2.95
C SER A 119 37.75 -10.97 -3.18
N ARG A 120 37.58 -9.76 -2.61
CA ARG A 120 38.45 -8.61 -2.80
C ARG A 120 39.45 -8.41 -1.66
N THR A 121 39.08 -8.83 -0.45
CA THR A 121 39.96 -8.72 0.69
C THR A 121 41.12 -9.70 0.61
N SER A 122 42.34 -9.22 0.88
CA SER A 122 43.56 -10.03 0.87
C SER A 122 43.81 -10.73 2.21
N ASP A 123 43.41 -10.08 3.31
CA ASP A 123 43.56 -10.60 4.66
C ASP A 123 42.70 -11.83 4.93
N THR A 124 43.29 -12.84 5.55
CA THR A 124 42.63 -14.14 5.79
C THR A 124 41.55 -14.08 6.86
N ALA A 125 41.73 -13.30 7.93
CA ALA A 125 40.74 -13.17 9.00
C ALA A 125 39.51 -12.39 8.51
N THR A 126 39.73 -11.29 7.78
CA THR A 126 38.64 -10.52 7.16
C THR A 126 37.93 -11.32 6.07
N ARG A 127 38.66 -12.02 5.20
CA ARG A 127 38.04 -12.89 4.19
C ARG A 127 37.19 -13.99 4.84
N LYS A 128 37.68 -14.59 5.93
CA LYS A 128 36.93 -15.61 6.68
C LYS A 128 35.62 -15.02 7.21
N LEU A 129 35.68 -13.93 7.97
CA LEU A 129 34.48 -13.34 8.56
C LEU A 129 33.45 -12.93 7.49
N LEU A 130 33.89 -12.26 6.43
CA LEU A 130 32.98 -11.86 5.34
C LEU A 130 32.41 -13.07 4.59
N GLY A 131 33.18 -14.16 4.46
CA GLY A 131 32.69 -15.42 3.91
C GLY A 131 31.65 -16.10 4.79
N ASP A 132 31.93 -16.18 6.10
CA ASP A 132 31.01 -16.73 7.10
C ASP A 132 29.70 -15.92 7.14
N LEU A 133 29.78 -14.59 7.09
CA LEU A 133 28.61 -13.71 7.00
C LEU A 133 27.84 -13.95 5.69
N ALA A 134 28.51 -14.05 4.53
CA ALA A 134 27.83 -14.39 3.28
C ALA A 134 27.07 -15.73 3.33
N GLU A 135 27.56 -16.70 4.11
CA GLU A 135 26.86 -17.96 4.36
C GLU A 135 25.70 -17.77 5.35
N ALA A 136 25.87 -16.97 6.41
CA ALA A 136 24.80 -16.61 7.34
C ALA A 136 23.63 -15.91 6.63
N GLU A 137 23.91 -14.90 5.80
CA GLU A 137 22.91 -14.22 4.96
C GLU A 137 22.20 -15.19 4.00
N ALA A 138 22.89 -16.25 3.53
CA ALA A 138 22.26 -17.28 2.70
C ALA A 138 21.23 -18.11 3.46
N ASP A 139 21.44 -18.24 4.77
CA ASP A 139 20.57 -18.98 5.67
C ASP A 139 19.52 -18.08 6.34
N HIS A 140 19.54 -16.74 6.14
CA HIS A 140 18.54 -15.81 6.66
C HIS A 140 17.12 -16.11 6.18
N GLU A 141 16.92 -16.57 4.94
CA GLU A 141 15.61 -17.04 4.47
C GLU A 141 15.12 -18.23 5.32
N ARG A 142 16.01 -19.18 5.64
CA ARG A 142 15.69 -20.33 6.48
C ARG A 142 15.50 -19.95 7.94
N LEU A 143 16.24 -18.96 8.43
CA LEU A 143 16.04 -18.39 9.76
C LEU A 143 14.66 -17.74 9.84
N ALA A 144 14.32 -16.86 8.90
CA ALA A 144 13.00 -16.24 8.82
C ALA A 144 11.87 -17.28 8.74
N ASP A 145 12.04 -18.34 7.95
CA ASP A 145 11.08 -19.46 7.87
C ASP A 145 10.92 -20.19 9.21
N ARG A 146 12.01 -20.40 9.93
CA ARG A 146 12.01 -21.06 11.25
C ARG A 146 11.34 -20.16 12.29
N LEU A 147 11.74 -18.90 12.36
CA LEU A 147 11.13 -17.90 13.24
C LEU A 147 9.65 -17.73 12.91
N ALA A 148 9.26 -17.77 11.64
CA ALA A 148 7.86 -17.79 11.23
C ALA A 148 7.16 -19.04 11.75
N ARG A 149 7.72 -20.24 11.64
CA ARG A 149 7.09 -21.46 12.20
C ARG A 149 6.98 -21.43 13.73
N GLU A 150 7.94 -20.82 14.40
CA GLU A 150 7.97 -20.73 15.87
C GLU A 150 7.00 -19.66 16.41
N ASN A 151 6.88 -18.53 15.71
CA ASN A 151 6.08 -17.38 16.16
C ASN A 151 4.70 -17.28 15.51
N LEU A 152 4.55 -17.77 14.27
CA LEU A 152 3.31 -17.75 13.48
C LEU A 152 2.78 -19.18 13.33
N THR A 153 2.17 -19.71 14.40
CA THR A 153 1.36 -20.93 14.28
C THR A 153 0.22 -20.70 13.29
N GLU A 154 -0.35 -21.77 12.75
CA GLU A 154 -1.42 -21.67 11.75
C GLU A 154 -2.60 -20.84 12.26
N GLU A 155 -2.95 -20.98 13.55
CA GLU A 155 -4.01 -20.19 14.18
C GLU A 155 -3.67 -18.70 14.27
N VAL A 156 -2.44 -18.37 14.66
CA VAL A 156 -1.97 -16.97 14.77
C VAL A 156 -1.91 -16.32 13.40
N ARG A 157 -1.39 -17.05 12.41
CA ARG A 157 -1.33 -16.60 11.01
C ARG A 157 -2.73 -16.32 10.48
N SER A 158 -3.68 -17.23 10.68
CA SER A 158 -5.07 -17.01 10.26
C SER A 158 -5.68 -15.78 10.93
N ALA A 159 -5.40 -15.54 12.21
CA ALA A 159 -5.90 -14.37 12.92
C ALA A 159 -5.29 -13.05 12.42
N GLU A 160 -3.99 -13.03 12.12
CA GLU A 160 -3.31 -11.89 11.50
C GLU A 160 -3.83 -11.64 10.07
N ASP A 161 -4.07 -12.69 9.28
CA ASP A 161 -4.63 -12.58 7.92
C ASP A 161 -6.08 -12.03 7.93
N ASP A 162 -6.91 -12.47 8.89
CA ASP A 162 -8.25 -11.92 9.09
C ASP A 162 -8.22 -10.45 9.50
N THR A 163 -7.25 -10.09 10.36
CA THR A 163 -7.00 -8.70 10.77
C THR A 163 -6.58 -7.85 9.56
N ALA A 164 -5.68 -8.36 8.72
CA ALA A 164 -5.27 -7.71 7.49
C ALA A 164 -6.45 -7.50 6.51
N ARG A 165 -7.29 -8.52 6.31
CA ARG A 165 -8.51 -8.43 5.49
C ARG A 165 -9.44 -7.35 6.04
N ARG A 166 -9.71 -7.35 7.35
CA ARG A 166 -10.59 -6.37 7.99
C ARG A 166 -10.05 -4.95 7.85
N ASN A 167 -8.76 -4.74 8.11
CA ASN A 167 -8.11 -3.44 7.98
C ASN A 167 -8.15 -2.95 6.53
N PHE A 168 -7.87 -3.81 5.55
CA PHE A 168 -7.99 -3.46 4.14
C PHE A 168 -9.42 -3.00 3.78
N VAL A 169 -10.41 -3.75 4.26
CA VAL A 169 -11.81 -3.44 4.03
C VAL A 169 -12.20 -2.10 4.66
N LEU A 170 -11.85 -1.86 5.92
CA LEU A 170 -12.20 -0.62 6.64
C LEU A 170 -11.47 0.62 6.10
N ARG A 171 -10.20 0.48 5.71
CA ARG A 171 -9.34 1.61 5.32
C ARG A 171 -9.49 2.00 3.85
N TYR A 172 -9.83 1.05 2.97
CA TYR A 172 -9.85 1.29 1.52
C TYR A 172 -11.19 0.95 0.87
N VAL A 173 -11.72 -0.25 1.12
CA VAL A 173 -12.93 -0.71 0.41
C VAL A 173 -14.16 0.05 0.86
N GLN A 174 -14.34 0.24 2.17
CA GLN A 174 -15.51 0.89 2.73
C GLN A 174 -15.60 2.37 2.34
N PRO A 175 -14.55 3.21 2.48
CA PRO A 175 -14.57 4.59 1.98
C PRO A 175 -14.80 4.65 0.46
N GLY A 176 -14.15 3.77 -0.30
CA GLY A 176 -14.30 3.75 -1.75
C GLY A 176 -15.69 3.32 -2.21
N LEU A 177 -16.31 2.34 -1.54
CA LEU A 177 -17.68 1.90 -1.82
C LEU A 177 -18.69 2.97 -1.44
N ALA A 178 -18.50 3.65 -0.30
CA ALA A 178 -19.34 4.78 0.10
C ALA A 178 -19.27 5.90 -0.93
N GLY A 179 -18.07 6.24 -1.40
CA GLY A 179 -17.86 7.23 -2.46
C GLY A 179 -18.55 6.82 -3.77
N LEU A 180 -18.30 5.60 -4.26
CA LEU A 180 -18.95 5.07 -5.48
C LEU A 180 -20.48 5.12 -5.39
N MET A 181 -21.04 4.70 -4.26
CA MET A 181 -22.49 4.73 -4.05
C MET A 181 -23.03 6.15 -4.11
N ASP A 182 -22.39 7.09 -3.42
CA ASP A 182 -22.79 8.48 -3.42
C ASP A 182 -22.70 9.08 -4.83
N GLY A 183 -21.55 8.94 -5.49
CA GLY A 183 -21.32 9.45 -6.84
C GLY A 183 -22.28 8.86 -7.88
N SER A 184 -22.40 7.54 -7.91
CA SER A 184 -23.19 6.84 -8.92
C SER A 184 -24.69 7.02 -8.75
N VAL A 185 -25.17 7.34 -7.54
CA VAL A 185 -26.61 7.51 -7.27
C VAL A 185 -26.99 8.99 -7.27
N SER A 186 -26.27 9.84 -6.54
CA SER A 186 -26.64 11.26 -6.34
C SER A 186 -26.58 12.10 -7.61
N THR A 187 -25.72 11.72 -8.57
CA THR A 187 -25.53 12.48 -9.81
C THR A 187 -26.47 12.05 -10.93
N LEU A 188 -27.19 10.92 -10.79
CA LEU A 188 -28.20 10.48 -11.77
C LEU A 188 -29.29 11.54 -11.94
N ALA A 189 -29.88 12.00 -10.83
CA ALA A 189 -30.98 12.95 -10.88
C ALA A 189 -30.63 14.22 -11.68
N PRO A 190 -29.56 14.98 -11.34
CA PRO A 190 -29.24 16.21 -12.07
C PRO A 190 -28.84 15.95 -13.54
N VAL A 191 -28.10 14.87 -13.84
CA VAL A 191 -27.68 14.54 -15.21
C VAL A 191 -28.87 14.24 -16.10
N PHE A 192 -29.75 13.34 -15.65
CA PHE A 192 -30.92 12.96 -16.44
C PHE A 192 -31.95 14.09 -16.48
N ALA A 193 -32.14 14.85 -15.41
CA ALA A 193 -32.98 16.06 -15.44
C ALA A 193 -32.49 17.05 -16.52
N ALA A 194 -31.19 17.34 -16.56
CA ALA A 194 -30.60 18.22 -17.57
C ALA A 194 -30.74 17.63 -18.99
N ALA A 195 -30.53 16.33 -19.15
CA ALA A 195 -30.70 15.65 -20.44
C ALA A 195 -32.14 15.76 -20.96
N PHE A 196 -33.13 15.45 -20.13
CA PHE A 196 -34.54 15.48 -20.52
C PHE A 196 -35.07 16.91 -20.72
N ALA A 197 -34.67 17.86 -19.86
CA ALA A 197 -35.13 19.25 -19.97
C ALA A 197 -34.55 19.98 -21.18
N SER A 198 -33.26 19.76 -21.48
CA SER A 198 -32.57 20.49 -22.56
C SER A 198 -32.63 19.79 -23.92
N GLY A 199 -32.83 18.47 -23.94
CA GLY A 199 -32.63 17.64 -25.13
C GLY A 199 -31.18 17.68 -25.67
N SER A 200 -30.23 18.22 -24.92
CA SER A 200 -28.84 18.44 -25.35
C SER A 200 -27.88 17.56 -24.55
N PRO A 201 -27.19 16.59 -25.21
CA PRO A 201 -26.18 15.77 -24.54
C PRO A 201 -25.08 16.61 -23.90
N TRP A 202 -24.64 17.68 -24.58
CA TRP A 202 -23.59 18.54 -24.07
C TRP A 202 -23.97 19.26 -22.76
N GLN A 203 -25.23 19.67 -22.61
CA GLN A 203 -25.70 20.28 -21.36
C GLN A 203 -25.74 19.26 -20.22
N ALA A 204 -26.23 18.04 -20.49
CA ALA A 204 -26.20 16.94 -19.53
C ALA A 204 -24.77 16.59 -19.11
N PHE A 205 -23.83 16.59 -20.05
CA PHE A 205 -22.41 16.38 -19.78
C PHE A 205 -21.84 17.45 -18.83
N ILE A 206 -22.07 18.74 -19.12
CA ILE A 206 -21.59 19.84 -18.25
C ILE A 206 -22.15 19.70 -16.83
N VAL A 207 -23.45 19.45 -16.71
CA VAL A 207 -24.11 19.26 -15.41
C VAL A 207 -23.53 18.04 -14.68
N GLY A 208 -23.30 16.93 -15.38
CA GLY A 208 -22.73 15.72 -14.81
C GLY A 208 -21.30 15.89 -14.31
N ILE A 209 -20.44 16.55 -15.09
CA ILE A 209 -19.07 16.87 -14.64
C ILE A 209 -19.11 17.77 -13.40
N ALA A 210 -19.94 18.82 -13.42
CA ALA A 210 -20.07 19.74 -12.30
C ALA A 210 -20.59 19.04 -11.04
N ALA A 211 -21.62 18.21 -11.17
CA ALA A 211 -22.18 17.43 -10.07
C ALA A 211 -21.17 16.41 -9.52
N SER A 212 -20.46 15.68 -10.38
CA SER A 212 -19.48 14.65 -9.98
C SER A 212 -18.27 15.22 -9.26
N LEU A 213 -17.73 16.35 -9.75
CA LEU A 213 -16.61 17.03 -9.10
C LEU A 213 -17.04 17.70 -7.79
N GLY A 214 -18.19 18.36 -7.78
CA GLY A 214 -18.74 19.00 -6.58
C GLY A 214 -19.02 17.98 -5.47
N ALA A 215 -19.69 16.87 -5.82
CA ALA A 215 -19.96 15.77 -4.90
C ALA A 215 -18.66 15.15 -4.38
N GLY A 216 -17.68 14.88 -5.25
CA GLY A 216 -16.40 14.30 -4.83
C GLY A 216 -15.60 15.18 -3.88
N ILE A 217 -15.54 16.49 -4.13
CA ILE A 217 -14.92 17.44 -3.20
C ILE A 217 -15.66 17.42 -1.86
N SER A 218 -17.00 17.53 -1.89
CA SER A 218 -17.83 17.58 -0.68
C SER A 218 -17.68 16.30 0.17
N MET A 219 -17.83 15.14 -0.45
CA MET A 219 -17.69 13.83 0.20
C MET A 219 -16.28 13.58 0.71
N GLY A 220 -15.26 13.98 -0.05
CA GLY A 220 -13.87 13.84 0.38
C GLY A 220 -13.56 14.65 1.64
N PHE A 221 -14.03 15.89 1.72
CA PHE A 221 -13.92 16.69 2.94
C PHE A 221 -14.74 16.12 4.10
N ALA A 222 -15.97 15.67 3.83
CA ALA A 222 -16.84 15.10 4.86
C ALA A 222 -16.20 13.87 5.52
N GLU A 223 -15.61 12.97 4.75
CA GLU A 223 -14.92 11.78 5.26
C GLU A 223 -13.57 12.12 5.91
N ALA A 224 -12.81 13.07 5.37
CA ALA A 224 -11.55 13.51 5.98
C ALA A 224 -11.74 14.16 7.35
N LEU A 225 -12.89 14.80 7.57
CA LEU A 225 -13.24 15.48 8.82
C LEU A 225 -14.10 14.63 9.77
N SER A 226 -14.48 13.40 9.38
CA SER A 226 -15.43 12.60 10.16
C SER A 226 -14.83 12.04 11.45
N ASP A 227 -13.55 11.67 11.43
CA ASP A 227 -12.83 11.02 12.53
C ASP A 227 -11.32 10.98 12.23
N ASP A 228 -10.46 10.98 13.25
CA ASP A 228 -9.00 10.86 13.09
C ASP A 228 -8.53 9.41 12.85
N GLY A 229 -9.43 8.42 13.02
CA GLY A 229 -9.17 7.01 12.77
C GLY A 229 -8.45 6.28 13.90
N SER A 230 -8.08 6.99 14.99
CA SER A 230 -7.29 6.45 16.10
C SER A 230 -8.08 5.42 16.94
N LEU A 231 -9.38 5.67 17.16
CA LEU A 231 -10.25 4.78 17.92
C LEU A 231 -10.99 3.76 17.03
N THR A 232 -11.19 4.08 15.76
CA THR A 232 -12.01 3.26 14.84
C THR A 232 -11.18 2.30 14.00
N GLY A 233 -9.85 2.44 13.97
CA GLY A 233 -8.95 1.62 13.15
C GLY A 233 -9.04 1.90 11.64
N ARG A 234 -9.82 2.91 11.23
CA ARG A 234 -10.08 3.29 9.84
C ARG A 234 -8.88 3.96 9.16
N GLY A 235 -7.79 4.21 9.88
CA GLY A 235 -6.55 4.75 9.33
C GLY A 235 -6.63 6.24 8.99
N SER A 236 -5.65 6.71 8.20
CA SER A 236 -5.44 8.14 7.89
C SER A 236 -6.70 8.83 7.35
N PRO A 237 -7.20 9.89 8.01
CA PRO A 237 -8.39 10.63 7.56
C PRO A 237 -8.22 11.23 6.18
N LEU A 238 -7.04 11.78 5.89
CA LEU A 238 -6.73 12.37 4.59
C LEU A 238 -6.76 11.32 3.48
N MET A 239 -6.26 10.11 3.75
CA MET A 239 -6.32 8.99 2.80
C MET A 239 -7.76 8.56 2.54
N ARG A 240 -8.57 8.41 3.60
CA ARG A 240 -9.99 8.07 3.44
C ARG A 240 -10.75 9.12 2.66
N GLY A 241 -10.55 10.40 2.97
CA GLY A 241 -11.16 11.51 2.23
C GLY A 241 -10.75 11.54 0.76
N ALA A 242 -9.46 11.29 0.47
CA ALA A 242 -8.99 11.19 -0.90
C ALA A 242 -9.64 10.02 -1.66
N ILE A 243 -9.73 8.84 -1.04
CA ILE A 243 -10.38 7.66 -1.63
C ILE A 243 -11.87 7.92 -1.86
N THR A 244 -12.60 8.35 -0.83
CA THR A 244 -14.04 8.62 -0.93
C THR A 244 -14.31 9.67 -2.00
N GLY A 245 -13.62 10.81 -1.97
CA GLY A 245 -13.84 11.88 -2.95
C GLY A 245 -13.52 11.46 -4.38
N ALA A 246 -12.40 10.76 -4.60
CA ALA A 246 -12.06 10.23 -5.91
C ALA A 246 -13.10 9.23 -6.42
N MET A 247 -13.56 8.31 -5.56
CA MET A 247 -14.55 7.30 -5.91
C MET A 247 -15.95 7.89 -6.13
N THR A 248 -16.33 8.96 -5.41
CA THR A 248 -17.53 9.75 -5.69
C THR A 248 -17.46 10.42 -7.04
N THR A 249 -16.35 11.08 -7.37
CA THR A 249 -16.19 11.67 -8.71
C THR A 249 -16.24 10.59 -9.78
N LEU A 250 -15.52 9.48 -9.62
CA LEU A 250 -15.53 8.38 -10.60
C LEU A 250 -16.92 7.78 -10.80
N GLY A 251 -17.69 7.60 -9.71
CA GLY A 251 -19.06 7.09 -9.78
C GLY A 251 -20.01 8.00 -10.56
N GLY A 252 -19.86 9.32 -10.45
CA GLY A 252 -20.66 10.25 -11.25
C GLY A 252 -20.19 10.42 -12.69
N LEU A 253 -18.89 10.25 -12.94
CA LEU A 253 -18.33 10.40 -14.28
C LEU A 253 -18.74 9.28 -15.23
N GLY A 254 -18.88 8.03 -14.76
CA GLY A 254 -19.11 6.90 -15.66
C GLY A 254 -20.37 7.06 -16.50
N HIS A 255 -21.53 7.34 -15.89
CA HIS A 255 -22.78 7.60 -16.63
C HIS A 255 -22.89 9.03 -17.22
N THR A 256 -21.95 9.92 -16.90
CA THR A 256 -21.85 11.26 -17.53
C THR A 256 -21.11 11.21 -18.87
N LEU A 257 -20.06 10.39 -19.00
CA LEU A 257 -19.20 10.33 -20.19
C LEU A 257 -19.95 10.00 -21.50
N PRO A 258 -20.98 9.14 -21.54
CA PRO A 258 -21.75 8.89 -22.76
C PRO A 258 -22.37 10.14 -23.39
N PHE A 259 -22.62 11.19 -22.60
CA PHE A 259 -23.16 12.46 -23.09
C PHE A 259 -22.17 13.32 -23.90
N LEU A 260 -20.91 12.89 -24.05
CA LEU A 260 -20.00 13.41 -25.07
C LEU A 260 -20.45 13.07 -26.49
N ILE A 261 -21.30 12.06 -26.66
CA ILE A 261 -21.81 11.65 -27.96
C ILE A 261 -22.89 12.65 -28.40
N PRO A 262 -22.77 13.28 -29.58
CA PRO A 262 -23.73 14.30 -30.03
C PRO A 262 -25.15 13.77 -30.26
N ASN A 263 -25.30 12.48 -30.54
CA ASN A 263 -26.60 11.85 -30.73
C ASN A 263 -27.26 11.54 -29.37
N PHE A 264 -28.38 12.21 -29.09
CA PHE A 264 -29.10 12.10 -27.83
C PHE A 264 -29.52 10.66 -27.47
N TRP A 265 -30.14 9.94 -28.40
CA TRP A 265 -30.62 8.58 -28.12
C TRP A 265 -29.47 7.60 -27.92
N THR A 266 -28.39 7.72 -28.70
CA THR A 266 -27.18 6.92 -28.50
C THR A 266 -26.54 7.19 -27.14
N ALA A 267 -26.39 8.48 -26.78
CA ALA A 267 -25.86 8.89 -25.47
C ALA A 267 -26.72 8.35 -24.32
N MET A 268 -28.05 8.46 -24.44
CA MET A 268 -29.02 8.02 -23.44
C MET A 268 -28.97 6.50 -23.20
N VAL A 269 -28.98 5.71 -24.27
CA VAL A 269 -28.92 4.23 -24.17
C VAL A 269 -27.59 3.79 -23.55
N LEU A 270 -26.48 4.41 -23.95
CA LEU A 270 -25.16 4.11 -23.37
C LEU A 270 -25.06 4.55 -21.91
N ALA A 271 -25.58 5.72 -21.54
CA ALA A 271 -25.65 6.17 -20.16
C ALA A 271 -26.43 5.16 -19.30
N PHE A 272 -27.59 4.71 -19.75
CA PHE A 272 -28.37 3.68 -19.07
C PHE A 272 -27.61 2.36 -18.91
N ALA A 273 -26.94 1.91 -19.97
CA ALA A 273 -26.14 0.68 -19.91
C ALA A 273 -25.00 0.81 -18.90
N VAL A 274 -24.33 1.97 -18.85
CA VAL A 274 -23.27 2.25 -17.88
C VAL A 274 -23.83 2.24 -16.46
N VAL A 275 -24.97 2.89 -16.19
CA VAL A 275 -25.61 2.86 -14.87
C VAL A 275 -25.88 1.42 -14.41
N VAL A 276 -26.42 0.57 -15.29
CA VAL A 276 -26.66 -0.84 -14.94
C VAL A 276 -25.37 -1.56 -14.55
N VAL A 277 -24.28 -1.32 -15.30
CA VAL A 277 -22.97 -1.90 -14.98
C VAL A 277 -22.39 -1.32 -13.68
N GLU A 278 -22.51 -0.02 -13.44
CA GLU A 278 -22.07 0.64 -12.21
C GLU A 278 -22.78 0.07 -10.98
N LEU A 279 -24.11 -0.01 -11.01
CA LEU A 279 -24.92 -0.55 -9.91
C LEU A 279 -24.63 -2.04 -9.68
N ALA A 280 -24.42 -2.82 -10.74
CA ALA A 280 -24.01 -4.22 -10.63
C ALA A 280 -22.61 -4.35 -10.00
N ALA A 281 -21.65 -3.52 -10.41
CA ALA A 281 -20.30 -3.50 -9.84
C ALA A 281 -20.32 -3.12 -8.35
N ILE A 282 -21.08 -2.08 -7.97
CA ILE A 282 -21.26 -1.66 -6.56
C ILE A 282 -21.86 -2.81 -5.74
N SER A 283 -22.92 -3.44 -6.24
CA SER A 283 -23.56 -4.58 -5.58
C SER A 283 -22.60 -5.76 -5.39
N TRP A 284 -21.81 -6.07 -6.42
CA TRP A 284 -20.80 -7.13 -6.36
C TRP A 284 -19.69 -6.83 -5.34
N ILE A 285 -19.12 -5.61 -5.35
CA ILE A 285 -18.11 -5.19 -4.38
C ILE A 285 -18.66 -5.31 -2.96
N ARG A 286 -19.88 -4.83 -2.74
CA ARG A 286 -20.55 -4.90 -1.44
C ARG A 286 -20.75 -6.33 -0.97
N THR A 287 -21.19 -7.23 -1.85
CA THR A 287 -21.36 -8.65 -1.52
C THR A 287 -20.02 -9.30 -1.18
N LYS A 288 -18.97 -9.02 -1.97
CA LYS A 288 -17.65 -9.65 -1.83
C LYS A 288 -16.88 -9.21 -0.57
N TYR A 289 -17.00 -7.94 -0.17
CA TYR A 289 -16.16 -7.34 0.87
C TYR A 289 -16.91 -6.93 2.15
N MET A 290 -18.24 -6.75 2.10
CA MET A 290 -19.06 -6.35 3.26
C MET A 290 -19.94 -7.51 3.78
N ASP A 291 -19.70 -8.75 3.33
CA ASP A 291 -20.43 -9.96 3.71
C ASP A 291 -21.97 -9.80 3.65
N THR A 292 -22.46 -8.96 2.73
CA THR A 292 -23.89 -8.66 2.56
C THR A 292 -24.52 -9.68 1.60
N PRO A 293 -25.73 -10.22 1.89
CA PRO A 293 -26.40 -11.13 0.97
C PRO A 293 -26.60 -10.52 -0.43
N PRO A 294 -26.29 -11.24 -1.53
CA PRO A 294 -26.24 -10.68 -2.88
C PRO A 294 -27.56 -10.07 -3.32
N LEU A 295 -28.68 -10.71 -3.00
CA LEU A 295 -30.01 -10.21 -3.34
C LEU A 295 -30.33 -8.90 -2.61
N GLN A 296 -29.93 -8.79 -1.34
CA GLN A 296 -30.15 -7.59 -0.54
C GLN A 296 -29.27 -6.42 -1.03
N ALA A 297 -28.00 -6.69 -1.34
CA ALA A 297 -27.09 -5.71 -1.91
C ALA A 297 -27.61 -5.18 -3.26
N ALA A 298 -28.03 -6.08 -4.16
CA ALA A 298 -28.60 -5.72 -5.45
C ALA A 298 -29.89 -4.92 -5.33
N LEU A 299 -30.83 -5.36 -4.48
CA LEU A 299 -32.11 -4.67 -4.29
C LEU A 299 -31.92 -3.24 -3.76
N GLN A 300 -31.06 -3.06 -2.76
CA GLN A 300 -30.83 -1.74 -2.16
C GLN A 300 -30.21 -0.75 -3.14
N VAL A 301 -29.19 -1.19 -3.89
CA VAL A 301 -28.49 -0.35 -4.86
C VAL A 301 -29.39 -0.04 -6.07
N ALA A 302 -30.09 -1.05 -6.60
CA ALA A 302 -30.98 -0.88 -7.75
C ALA A 302 -32.20 -0.02 -7.41
N LEU A 303 -32.83 -0.22 -6.24
CA LEU A 303 -33.99 0.56 -5.81
C LEU A 303 -33.60 2.02 -5.56
N GLY A 304 -32.48 2.26 -4.88
CA GLY A 304 -31.95 3.62 -4.66
C GLY A 304 -31.68 4.34 -5.98
N GLY A 305 -30.97 3.69 -6.91
CA GLY A 305 -30.70 4.23 -8.24
C GLY A 305 -31.97 4.51 -9.05
N ALA A 306 -32.93 3.59 -9.04
CA ALA A 306 -34.19 3.75 -9.78
C ALA A 306 -35.03 4.92 -9.26
N ILE A 307 -35.10 5.11 -7.93
CA ILE A 307 -35.84 6.23 -7.32
C ILE A 307 -35.20 7.56 -7.72
N VAL A 308 -33.87 7.70 -7.57
CA VAL A 308 -33.19 8.96 -7.88
C VAL A 308 -33.24 9.27 -9.38
N PHE A 309 -33.11 8.25 -10.22
CA PHE A 309 -33.34 8.38 -11.66
C PHE A 309 -34.76 8.87 -11.97
N ALA A 310 -35.79 8.26 -11.38
CA ALA A 310 -37.18 8.66 -11.60
C ALA A 310 -37.46 10.11 -11.18
N VAL A 311 -36.84 10.57 -10.09
CA VAL A 311 -36.88 11.98 -9.66
C VAL A 311 -36.26 12.89 -10.73
N GLY A 312 -35.09 12.53 -11.26
CA GLY A 312 -34.44 13.29 -12.34
C GLY A 312 -35.31 13.40 -13.59
N VAL A 313 -35.90 12.29 -14.04
CA VAL A 313 -36.83 12.27 -15.18
C VAL A 313 -38.03 13.18 -14.91
N ALA A 314 -38.69 13.02 -13.76
CA ALA A 314 -39.89 13.79 -13.43
C ALA A 314 -39.61 15.30 -13.41
N ILE A 315 -38.49 15.72 -12.81
CA ILE A 315 -38.07 17.13 -12.78
C ILE A 315 -37.72 17.62 -14.19
N GLY A 316 -36.99 16.82 -14.98
CA GLY A 316 -36.57 17.21 -16.34
C GLY A 316 -37.68 17.21 -17.38
N SER A 317 -38.78 16.48 -17.15
CA SER A 317 -39.95 16.42 -18.05
C SER A 317 -41.05 17.44 -17.72
N SER A 318 -40.89 18.19 -16.62
CA SER A 318 -41.84 19.22 -16.16
C SER A 318 -41.51 20.58 -16.76
#